data_AF-A0AAN8DIB5-F1
#
_entry.id   AF-A0AAN8DIB5-F1
#
_cell.length_a   1.000
_cell.length_b   1.000
_cell.length_c   1.000
_cell.angle_alpha   90.00
_cell.angle_beta   90.00
_cell.angle_gamma   90.00
#
_symmetry.space_group_name_H-M   'P 1'
#
loop_
_entity.id
_entity.type
_entity.pdbx_description
1 polymer ?
#
loop_
_entity_poly.entity_id
_entity_poly.type
_entity_poly.pdbx_seq_one_letter_code
_entity_poly.pdbx_strand_id
1 'polypeptide(L)'
;MPIESSAAARFLSKQTVKMSAEEGEQQHRLQTVQLCRYVISPTHFNPYFRRLTFDVSSMEKNASNLVKAELRIFRLQNHRARVSEQRIELYQILGHKDLTSPTQRYIDSKVVRTQTEGEWLSFDVTEAVSEWMNHRDRNSGFKISLHCPCCTFVPSNNYIIPNKSEELEARFAGIDDSFVQSAAVPKHRSRAPHLLLMLLPSYRLESHSHQSNHRAKRALDAAYCSRNVQDNCCLRSLYIDFKKDLGWRWIHEPKGYEANFCAGACPYLWSADTQHSKVLGLYNTINPEASASPCCVSQDLEPLTILYYIGKTPKIEQLSNMKVKSCKCS
;
A
#
# COMPACT_ATOMS: atom_id res chain seq x y z
N MET A 1 23.42 56.67 2.72
CA MET A 1 23.82 55.41 3.40
C MET A 1 22.77 54.34 3.11
N PRO A 2 23.02 53.41 2.18
CA PRO A 2 22.29 52.14 2.17
C PRO A 2 23.26 50.98 1.89
N ILE A 3 23.88 50.40 2.91
CA ILE A 3 24.78 49.23 2.75
C ILE A 3 24.33 48.04 3.63
N GLU A 4 23.48 48.24 4.64
CA GLU A 4 23.12 47.16 5.57
C GLU A 4 22.03 46.19 5.08
N SER A 5 21.22 46.55 4.08
CA SER A 5 20.14 45.67 3.58
C SER A 5 20.64 44.47 2.75
N SER A 6 21.83 44.56 2.14
CA SER A 6 22.36 43.48 1.28
C SER A 6 23.00 42.34 2.08
N ALA A 7 23.55 42.62 3.26
CA ALA A 7 24.20 41.61 4.09
C ALA A 7 23.19 40.66 4.74
N ALA A 8 22.07 41.18 5.26
CA ALA A 8 21.01 40.38 5.87
C ALA A 8 20.31 39.45 4.85
N ALA A 9 20.04 39.95 3.64
CA ALA A 9 19.44 39.13 2.58
C ALA A 9 20.37 38.02 2.08
N ARG A 10 21.69 38.28 2.01
CA ARG A 10 22.70 37.26 1.66
C ARG A 10 22.93 36.24 2.78
N PHE A 11 22.77 36.64 4.05
CA PHE A 11 22.89 35.75 5.20
C PHE A 11 21.70 34.79 5.29
N LEU A 12 20.48 35.32 5.10
CA LEU A 12 19.25 34.52 5.03
C LEU A 12 19.28 33.55 3.85
N SER A 13 19.65 34.01 2.65
CA SER A 13 19.76 33.13 1.46
C SER A 13 20.83 32.03 1.64
N LYS A 14 21.98 32.33 2.27
CA LYS A 14 22.99 31.31 2.59
C LYS A 14 22.51 30.33 3.66
N GLN A 15 21.72 30.75 4.66
CA GLN A 15 21.12 29.84 5.64
C GLN A 15 20.01 28.98 5.03
N THR A 16 19.17 29.51 4.13
CA THR A 16 18.14 28.73 3.42
C THR A 16 18.76 27.68 2.50
N VAL A 17 19.89 28.00 1.84
CA VAL A 17 20.62 27.04 0.99
C VAL A 17 21.39 26.00 1.81
N LYS A 18 21.90 26.35 2.99
CA LYS A 18 22.59 25.39 3.89
C LYS A 18 21.61 24.46 4.60
N MET A 19 20.42 24.95 4.99
CA MET A 19 19.31 24.12 5.50
C MET A 19 18.73 23.20 4.44
N SER A 20 18.57 23.66 3.20
CA SER A 20 18.06 22.78 2.12
C SER A 20 19.09 21.74 1.64
N ALA A 21 20.39 21.96 1.86
CA ALA A 21 21.43 20.96 1.60
C ALA A 21 21.53 19.89 2.71
N GLU A 22 21.27 20.24 3.98
CA GLU A 22 21.19 19.27 5.09
C GLU A 22 19.82 18.56 5.15
N GLU A 23 18.72 19.20 4.73
CA GLU A 23 17.38 18.59 4.59
C GLU A 23 17.28 17.64 3.39
N GLY A 24 18.10 17.85 2.34
CA GLY A 24 18.18 16.97 1.17
C GLY A 24 18.72 15.57 1.47
N GLU A 25 19.47 15.41 2.56
CA GLU A 25 20.07 14.13 2.96
C GLU A 25 19.23 13.36 4.00
N GLN A 26 18.29 14.03 4.68
CA GLN A 26 17.42 13.42 5.70
C GLN A 26 16.00 13.05 5.21
N GLN A 27 15.54 13.58 4.07
CA GLN A 27 14.17 13.34 3.59
C GLN A 27 13.95 11.95 2.96
N HIS A 28 15.01 11.22 2.58
CA HIS A 28 14.90 9.91 1.89
C HIS A 28 14.94 8.68 2.81
N ARG A 29 14.98 8.84 4.14
CA ARG A 29 15.19 7.73 5.07
C ARG A 29 14.17 7.70 6.22
N LEU A 30 12.87 7.70 5.89
CA LEU A 30 11.80 7.53 6.90
C LEU A 30 11.18 6.12 6.95
N GLN A 31 11.59 5.23 6.05
CA GLN A 31 11.41 3.78 6.15
C GLN A 31 12.77 3.14 5.88
N THR A 32 13.19 2.22 6.74
CA THR A 32 14.38 1.42 6.44
C THR A 32 13.94 0.43 5.38
N VAL A 33 14.33 0.70 4.13
CA VAL A 33 14.13 -0.20 3.01
C VAL A 33 15.24 -1.24 3.05
N GLN A 34 14.87 -2.47 3.41
CA GLN A 34 15.83 -3.56 3.46
C GLN A 34 15.62 -4.53 2.30
N LEU A 35 16.73 -4.91 1.67
CA LEU A 35 16.77 -5.81 0.53
C LEU A 35 17.21 -7.20 0.98
N CYS A 36 16.29 -8.18 0.98
CA CYS A 36 16.68 -9.59 1.13
C CYS A 36 16.94 -10.17 -0.25
N ARG A 37 18.18 -10.62 -0.47
CA ARG A 37 18.59 -11.18 -1.76
C ARG A 37 18.07 -12.61 -1.90
N TYR A 38 17.70 -12.96 -3.13
CA TYR A 38 17.42 -14.33 -3.50
C TYR A 38 18.65 -15.21 -3.24
N VAL A 39 18.43 -16.34 -2.55
CA VAL A 39 19.44 -17.39 -2.38
C VAL A 39 19.27 -18.35 -3.54
N ILE A 40 20.32 -18.49 -4.35
CA ILE A 40 20.34 -19.43 -5.49
C ILE A 40 20.08 -20.83 -4.94
N SER A 41 18.89 -21.36 -5.21
CA SER A 41 18.58 -22.75 -4.93
C SER A 41 19.14 -23.60 -6.08
N PRO A 42 19.74 -24.77 -5.83
CA PRO A 42 20.04 -25.74 -6.89
C PRO A 42 18.72 -26.29 -7.43
N THR A 43 18.01 -25.49 -8.23
CA THR A 43 16.76 -25.90 -8.84
C THR A 43 17.07 -26.83 -10.00
N HIS A 44 16.67 -28.09 -9.91
CA HIS A 44 16.38 -28.86 -11.12
C HIS A 44 15.45 -28.01 -11.98
N PHE A 45 15.86 -27.70 -13.20
CA PHE A 45 15.07 -26.89 -14.12
C PHE A 45 13.71 -27.56 -14.33
N ASN A 46 12.64 -26.92 -13.88
CA ASN A 46 11.28 -27.39 -14.10
C ASN A 46 10.62 -26.49 -15.14
N PRO A 47 10.11 -27.02 -16.27
CA PRO A 47 9.54 -26.16 -17.31
C PRO A 47 8.23 -25.48 -16.90
N TYR A 48 7.55 -25.94 -15.84
CA TYR A 48 6.22 -25.47 -15.45
C TYR A 48 6.20 -24.45 -14.29
N PHE A 49 7.25 -24.41 -13.47
CA PHE A 49 7.29 -23.50 -12.33
C PHE A 49 8.72 -23.05 -11.97
N ARG A 50 8.81 -21.97 -11.19
CA ARG A 50 10.05 -21.50 -10.55
C ARG A 50 9.86 -21.44 -9.04
N ARG A 51 10.89 -21.82 -8.28
CA ARG A 51 10.92 -21.72 -6.82
C ARG A 51 11.91 -20.65 -6.40
N LEU A 52 11.50 -19.84 -5.44
CA LEU A 52 12.22 -18.69 -4.94
C LEU A 52 12.39 -18.82 -3.43
N THR A 53 13.63 -18.78 -2.96
CA THR A 53 13.98 -18.89 -1.54
C THR A 53 14.72 -17.64 -1.08
N PHE A 54 14.33 -17.12 0.08
CA PHE A 54 14.90 -15.90 0.64
C PHE A 54 15.30 -16.14 2.08
N ASP A 55 16.49 -15.67 2.45
CA ASP A 55 16.92 -15.65 3.84
C ASP A 55 16.44 -14.34 4.50
N VAL A 56 15.52 -14.47 5.45
CA VAL A 56 14.98 -13.36 6.25
C VAL A 56 15.45 -13.41 7.70
N SER A 57 16.38 -14.32 8.05
CA SER A 57 16.76 -14.57 9.44
C SER A 57 17.44 -13.40 10.13
N SER A 58 18.18 -12.58 9.37
CA SER A 58 18.77 -11.35 9.89
C SER A 58 17.71 -10.33 10.38
N MET A 59 16.45 -10.48 9.99
CA MET A 59 15.36 -9.54 10.20
C MET A 59 14.36 -9.93 11.29
N GLU A 60 14.54 -11.09 11.91
CA GLU A 60 13.65 -11.65 12.95
C GLU A 60 13.42 -10.67 14.11
N LYS A 61 14.46 -9.95 14.54
CA LYS A 61 14.37 -8.96 15.64
C LYS A 61 13.47 -7.76 15.35
N ASN A 62 13.15 -7.52 14.07
CA ASN A 62 12.35 -6.38 13.61
C ASN A 62 10.98 -6.82 13.05
N ALA A 63 10.52 -8.04 13.35
CA ALA A 63 9.24 -8.56 12.85
C ALA A 63 8.04 -7.65 13.15
N SER A 64 7.99 -7.09 14.37
CA SER A 64 6.98 -6.12 14.79
C SER A 64 6.98 -4.82 14.00
N ASN A 65 8.08 -4.53 13.30
CA ASN A 65 8.31 -3.25 12.64
C ASN A 65 7.96 -3.32 11.16
N LEU A 66 7.61 -4.51 10.63
CA LEU A 66 7.25 -4.68 9.23
C LEU A 66 5.91 -4.01 8.91
N VAL A 67 5.97 -3.01 8.03
CA VAL A 67 4.78 -2.32 7.51
C VAL A 67 4.29 -3.00 6.25
N LYS A 68 5.22 -3.35 5.36
CA LYS A 68 4.92 -3.93 4.05
C LYS A 68 6.14 -4.67 3.51
N ALA A 69 5.89 -5.76 2.79
CA ALA A 69 6.92 -6.49 2.04
C ALA A 69 6.49 -6.66 0.59
N GLU A 70 7.37 -6.32 -0.34
CA GLU A 70 7.14 -6.51 -1.78
C GLU A 70 8.19 -7.44 -2.38
N LEU A 71 7.76 -8.45 -3.12
CA LEU A 71 8.63 -9.29 -3.94
C LEU A 71 8.80 -8.65 -5.31
N ARG A 72 10.04 -8.31 -5.66
CA ARG A 72 10.39 -7.73 -6.97
C ARG A 72 11.16 -8.73 -7.82
N ILE A 73 10.67 -8.93 -9.03
CA ILE A 73 11.22 -9.89 -9.99
C ILE A 73 11.26 -9.22 -11.37
N PHE A 74 12.40 -9.31 -12.05
CA PHE A 74 12.53 -8.75 -13.39
C PHE A 74 12.23 -9.81 -14.45
N ARG A 75 11.17 -9.59 -15.23
CA ARG A 75 10.84 -10.43 -16.39
C ARG A 75 11.79 -10.09 -17.53
N LEU A 76 12.32 -11.13 -18.17
CA LEU A 76 13.14 -11.03 -19.38
C LEU A 76 12.28 -11.19 -20.64
N GLN A 77 12.74 -10.57 -21.72
CA GLN A 77 12.18 -10.79 -23.05
C GLN A 77 12.54 -12.19 -23.54
N ASN A 78 11.54 -12.96 -23.94
CA ASN A 78 11.73 -14.29 -24.53
C ASN A 78 11.27 -14.30 -25.99
N HIS A 79 12.20 -14.13 -26.92
CA HIS A 79 11.92 -14.18 -28.36
C HIS A 79 11.49 -15.58 -28.85
N ARG A 80 11.74 -16.64 -28.07
CA ARG A 80 11.36 -18.01 -28.40
C ARG A 80 9.99 -18.41 -27.83
N ALA A 81 9.28 -17.49 -27.17
CA ALA A 81 7.96 -17.74 -26.62
C ALA A 81 6.93 -17.96 -27.75
N ARG A 82 6.11 -18.99 -27.63
CA ARG A 82 5.00 -19.33 -28.54
C ARG A 82 3.75 -18.54 -28.22
N VAL A 83 3.56 -18.19 -26.94
CA VAL A 83 2.38 -17.45 -26.47
C VAL A 83 2.80 -16.03 -26.15
N SER A 84 2.05 -15.03 -26.64
CA SER A 84 2.37 -13.61 -26.44
C SER A 84 2.09 -13.12 -25.02
N GLU A 85 1.09 -13.67 -24.34
CA GLU A 85 0.67 -13.31 -22.99
C GLU A 85 0.43 -14.56 -22.13
N GLN A 86 0.91 -14.56 -20.88
CA GLN A 86 0.69 -15.64 -19.92
C GLN A 86 0.23 -15.08 -18.57
N ARG A 87 -0.75 -15.72 -17.92
CA ARG A 87 -1.15 -15.39 -16.55
C ARG A 87 -0.33 -16.21 -15.56
N ILE A 88 0.60 -15.55 -14.88
CA ILE A 88 1.41 -16.14 -13.81
C ILE A 88 0.72 -15.96 -12.46
N GLU A 89 0.94 -16.91 -11.57
CA GLU A 89 0.42 -16.94 -10.21
C GLU A 89 1.55 -17.16 -9.23
N LEU A 90 1.49 -16.43 -8.11
CA LEU A 90 2.44 -16.51 -7.02
C LEU A 90 1.80 -17.25 -5.84
N TYR A 91 2.53 -18.22 -5.32
CA TYR A 91 2.14 -19.03 -4.19
C TYR A 91 3.20 -18.99 -3.08
N GLN A 92 2.77 -18.96 -1.82
CA GLN A 92 3.59 -19.30 -0.66
C GLN A 92 3.64 -20.82 -0.53
N ILE A 93 4.84 -21.39 -0.40
CA ILE A 93 5.00 -22.83 -0.13
C ILE A 93 4.77 -23.06 1.36
N LEU A 94 3.97 -24.05 1.72
CA LEU A 94 3.70 -24.42 3.11
C LEU A 94 4.47 -25.70 3.46
N GLY A 95 4.97 -25.78 4.70
CA GLY A 95 5.59 -27.00 5.22
C GLY A 95 4.57 -28.13 5.39
N HIS A 96 4.94 -29.36 5.03
CA HIS A 96 4.08 -30.52 5.19
C HIS A 96 3.90 -30.86 6.66
N LYS A 97 2.71 -30.59 7.21
CA LYS A 97 2.32 -31.11 8.54
C LYS A 97 1.57 -32.44 8.41
N ASP A 98 0.71 -32.58 7.40
CA ASP A 98 -0.07 -33.79 7.10
C ASP A 98 -0.25 -34.01 5.57
N LEU A 99 -0.52 -35.25 5.14
CA LEU A 99 -0.76 -35.63 3.73
C LEU A 99 -1.98 -34.93 3.10
N THR A 100 -2.94 -34.47 3.93
CA THR A 100 -4.16 -33.77 3.51
C THR A 100 -4.05 -32.25 3.59
N SER A 101 -2.97 -31.73 4.18
CA SER A 101 -2.79 -30.29 4.34
C SER A 101 -2.43 -29.63 3.00
N PRO A 102 -2.95 -28.42 2.72
CA PRO A 102 -2.58 -27.69 1.52
C PRO A 102 -1.08 -27.41 1.52
N THR A 103 -0.41 -27.77 0.43
CA THR A 103 1.05 -27.66 0.26
C THR A 103 1.49 -26.26 -0.18
N GLN A 104 0.52 -25.41 -0.52
CA GLN A 104 0.72 -24.07 -1.04
C GLN A 104 -0.47 -23.16 -0.72
N ARG A 105 -0.21 -21.87 -0.58
CA ARG A 105 -1.22 -20.82 -0.40
C ARG A 105 -1.11 -19.80 -1.53
N TYR A 106 -2.23 -19.48 -2.17
CA TYR A 106 -2.29 -18.46 -3.22
C TYR A 106 -2.03 -17.05 -2.63
N ILE A 107 -1.26 -16.23 -3.35
CA ILE A 107 -0.99 -14.83 -2.97
C ILE A 107 -1.63 -13.88 -3.98
N ASP A 108 -1.16 -13.91 -5.24
CA ASP A 108 -1.56 -12.95 -6.27
C ASP A 108 -1.29 -13.52 -7.68
N SER A 109 -1.87 -12.90 -8.71
CA SER A 109 -1.70 -13.28 -10.12
C SER A 109 -1.50 -12.06 -11.01
N LYS A 110 -0.68 -12.20 -12.06
CA LYS A 110 -0.43 -11.14 -13.05
C LYS A 110 -0.41 -11.70 -14.45
N VAL A 111 -0.94 -10.94 -15.40
CA VAL A 111 -0.77 -11.24 -16.83
C VAL A 111 0.52 -10.57 -17.30
N VAL A 112 1.41 -11.36 -17.90
CA VAL A 112 2.72 -10.90 -18.39
C VAL A 112 2.82 -11.15 -19.88
N ARG A 113 3.43 -10.21 -20.60
CA ARG A 113 3.72 -10.38 -22.02
C ARG A 113 5.10 -11.01 -22.17
N THR A 114 5.21 -12.14 -22.84
CA THR A 114 6.46 -12.94 -22.87
C THR A 114 7.50 -12.34 -23.82
N GLN A 115 7.06 -11.76 -24.95
CA GLN A 115 7.89 -11.29 -26.05
C GLN A 115 8.25 -9.80 -25.98
N THR A 116 7.65 -9.02 -25.08
CA THR A 116 7.95 -7.59 -24.93
C THR A 116 9.23 -7.36 -24.13
N GLU A 117 9.78 -6.14 -24.24
CA GLU A 117 10.95 -5.70 -23.46
C GLU A 117 10.71 -5.93 -21.96
N GLY A 118 11.76 -6.37 -21.25
CA GLY A 118 11.67 -6.80 -19.86
C GLY A 118 11.17 -5.71 -18.88
N GLU A 119 10.42 -6.13 -17.87
CA GLU A 119 9.76 -5.25 -16.90
C GLU A 119 9.93 -5.75 -15.47
N TRP A 120 9.84 -4.84 -14.50
CA TRP A 120 9.77 -5.20 -13.08
C TRP A 120 8.35 -5.57 -12.68
N LEU A 121 8.20 -6.75 -12.10
CA LEU A 121 6.96 -7.21 -11.49
C LEU A 121 7.07 -7.09 -9.96
N SER A 122 6.02 -6.60 -9.32
CA SER A 122 5.93 -6.44 -7.87
C SER A 122 4.71 -7.18 -7.29
N PHE A 123 4.93 -8.03 -6.30
CA PHE A 123 3.88 -8.74 -5.58
C PHE A 123 3.88 -8.35 -4.11
N ASP A 124 2.70 -8.13 -3.53
CA ASP A 124 2.57 -7.92 -2.09
C ASP A 124 2.68 -9.27 -1.39
N VAL A 125 3.72 -9.43 -0.57
CA VAL A 125 4.01 -10.66 0.16
C VAL A 125 4.10 -10.39 1.67
N THR A 126 3.48 -9.30 2.13
CA THR A 126 3.57 -8.81 3.51
C THR A 126 3.18 -9.88 4.53
N GLU A 127 2.07 -10.58 4.31
CA GLU A 127 1.59 -11.61 5.23
C GLU A 127 2.56 -12.80 5.32
N ALA A 128 3.03 -13.31 4.17
CA ALA A 128 3.95 -14.44 4.12
C ALA A 128 5.31 -14.13 4.77
N VAL A 129 5.86 -12.94 4.49
CA VAL A 129 7.13 -12.51 5.09
C VAL A 129 6.99 -12.26 6.59
N SER A 130 5.87 -11.66 7.03
CA SER A 130 5.57 -11.50 8.45
C SER A 130 5.51 -12.85 9.16
N GLU A 131 4.89 -13.87 8.56
CA GLU A 131 4.89 -15.23 9.11
C GLU A 131 6.30 -15.80 9.22
N TRP A 132 7.15 -15.66 8.19
CA TRP A 132 8.53 -16.16 8.19
C TRP A 132 9.43 -15.48 9.22
N MET A 133 9.22 -14.18 9.46
CA MET A 133 9.97 -13.43 10.48
C MET A 133 9.58 -13.83 11.90
N ASN A 134 8.34 -14.29 12.11
CA ASN A 134 7.85 -14.78 13.41
C ASN A 134 8.11 -16.28 13.63
N HIS A 135 8.10 -17.08 12.56
CA HIS A 135 8.25 -18.54 12.60
C HIS A 135 9.25 -19.01 11.53
N ARG A 136 10.50 -19.18 11.94
CA ARG A 136 11.61 -19.53 11.04
C ARG A 136 11.41 -20.88 10.34
N ASP A 137 10.76 -21.82 11.02
CA ASP A 137 10.44 -23.17 10.54
C ASP A 137 9.45 -23.17 9.36
N ARG A 138 8.74 -22.06 9.13
CA ARG A 138 7.71 -21.95 8.08
C ARG A 138 8.22 -21.29 6.81
N ASN A 139 9.49 -20.88 6.75
CA ASN A 139 10.07 -20.28 5.56
C ASN A 139 10.44 -21.34 4.52
N SER A 140 9.47 -21.68 3.66
CA SER A 140 9.63 -22.61 2.54
C SER A 140 9.75 -21.91 1.18
N GLY A 141 9.78 -20.58 1.15
CA GLY A 141 9.90 -19.78 -0.06
C GLY A 141 8.59 -19.61 -0.85
N PHE A 142 8.72 -19.02 -2.04
CA PHE A 142 7.63 -18.80 -2.99
C PHE A 142 7.74 -19.72 -4.21
N LYS A 143 6.60 -19.98 -4.84
CA LYS A 143 6.49 -20.67 -6.13
C LYS A 143 5.75 -19.79 -7.13
N ILE A 144 6.30 -19.66 -8.32
CA ILE A 144 5.66 -19.01 -9.47
C ILE A 144 5.33 -20.08 -10.50
N SER A 145 4.07 -20.13 -10.93
CA SER A 145 3.59 -21.06 -11.95
C SER A 145 2.44 -20.46 -12.74
N LEU A 146 2.01 -21.14 -13.81
CA LEU A 146 0.77 -20.81 -14.51
C LEU A 146 -0.46 -21.34 -13.75
N HIS A 147 -1.64 -20.84 -14.13
CA HIS A 147 -2.93 -21.27 -13.61
C HIS A 147 -3.22 -22.75 -13.94
N CYS A 148 -3.63 -23.51 -12.92
CA CYS A 148 -3.82 -24.96 -12.86
C CYS A 148 -2.70 -25.84 -13.47
N PRO A 149 -2.03 -26.69 -12.69
CA PRO A 149 -1.19 -27.77 -13.23
C PRO A 149 -2.00 -28.93 -13.86
N CYS A 150 -3.33 -28.83 -13.88
CA CYS A 150 -4.24 -29.91 -14.24
C CYS A 150 -4.80 -29.80 -15.66
N CYS A 151 -4.86 -28.58 -16.22
CA CYS A 151 -5.48 -28.31 -17.51
C CYS A 151 -4.98 -27.00 -18.11
N THR A 152 -4.98 -26.90 -19.44
CA THR A 152 -4.71 -25.64 -20.16
C THR A 152 -6.02 -25.03 -20.65
N PHE A 153 -6.25 -23.76 -20.34
CA PHE A 153 -7.35 -22.98 -20.91
C PHE A 153 -6.92 -22.39 -22.26
N VAL A 154 -7.71 -22.63 -23.31
CA VAL A 154 -7.46 -22.09 -24.65
C VAL A 154 -8.43 -20.92 -24.91
N PRO A 155 -7.94 -19.66 -24.92
CA PRO A 155 -8.82 -18.48 -25.01
C PRO A 155 -9.56 -18.36 -26.35
N SER A 156 -9.00 -18.91 -27.43
CA SER A 156 -9.56 -18.76 -28.79
C SER A 156 -10.86 -19.55 -29.00
N ASN A 157 -11.07 -20.61 -28.23
CA ASN A 157 -12.24 -21.47 -28.36
C ASN A 157 -12.95 -21.75 -27.02
N ASN A 158 -12.51 -21.11 -25.93
CA ASN A 158 -13.00 -21.31 -24.56
C ASN A 158 -13.00 -22.79 -24.09
N TYR A 159 -12.12 -23.65 -24.63
CA TYR A 159 -12.00 -25.03 -24.18
C TYR A 159 -10.91 -25.20 -23.12
N ILE A 160 -11.20 -26.04 -22.12
CA ILE A 160 -10.24 -26.52 -21.12
C ILE A 160 -9.73 -27.88 -21.57
N ILE A 161 -8.42 -27.99 -21.82
CA ILE A 161 -7.80 -29.28 -22.18
C ILE A 161 -7.27 -29.92 -20.89
N PRO A 162 -7.90 -30.99 -20.37
CA PRO A 162 -7.39 -31.70 -19.21
C PRO A 162 -6.07 -32.42 -19.53
N ASN A 163 -5.20 -32.61 -18.54
CA ASN A 163 -3.92 -33.33 -18.63
C ASN A 163 -2.88 -32.72 -19.58
N LYS A 164 -3.07 -31.47 -20.00
CA LYS A 164 -2.03 -30.67 -20.64
C LYS A 164 -1.65 -29.56 -19.69
N SER A 165 -0.37 -29.46 -19.35
CA SER A 165 0.20 -28.32 -18.62
C SER A 165 0.92 -27.43 -19.62
N GLU A 166 0.62 -26.14 -19.58
CA GLU A 166 1.36 -25.14 -20.36
C GLU A 166 2.72 -24.89 -19.71
N GLU A 167 3.78 -24.79 -20.50
CA GLU A 167 5.10 -24.45 -19.99
C GLU A 167 5.16 -22.97 -19.61
N LEU A 168 5.88 -22.66 -18.53
CA LEU A 168 6.15 -21.30 -18.13
C LEU A 168 7.20 -20.70 -19.07
N GLU A 169 6.72 -20.01 -20.11
CA GLU A 169 7.56 -19.38 -21.12
C GLU A 169 8.09 -18.02 -20.68
N ALA A 170 7.44 -17.37 -19.70
CA ALA A 170 7.96 -16.20 -19.02
C ALA A 170 9.31 -16.52 -18.33
N ARG A 171 10.33 -15.71 -18.61
CA ARG A 171 11.69 -15.87 -18.07
C ARG A 171 12.00 -14.76 -17.09
N PHE A 172 12.79 -15.07 -16.07
CA PHE A 172 13.13 -14.11 -15.02
C PHE A 172 14.65 -14.01 -14.82
N ALA A 173 15.15 -12.78 -14.66
CA ALA A 173 16.56 -12.53 -14.42
C ALA A 173 16.99 -13.12 -13.07
N GLY A 174 18.19 -13.73 -13.01
CA GLY A 174 18.71 -14.39 -11.82
C GLY A 174 18.13 -15.78 -11.55
N ILE A 175 17.15 -16.24 -12.34
CA ILE A 175 16.56 -17.59 -12.25
C ILE A 175 16.76 -18.36 -13.56
N ASP A 176 16.45 -17.73 -14.70
CA ASP A 176 16.54 -18.33 -16.03
C ASP A 176 17.80 -17.90 -16.80
N ASP A 177 18.85 -17.46 -16.09
CA ASP A 177 20.08 -16.90 -16.69
C ASP A 177 20.78 -17.89 -17.65
N SER A 178 20.60 -19.20 -17.45
CA SER A 178 21.15 -20.24 -18.33
C SER A 178 20.59 -20.24 -19.76
N PHE A 179 19.43 -19.62 -19.99
CA PHE A 179 18.80 -19.55 -21.32
C PHE A 179 19.20 -18.28 -22.10
N VAL A 180 19.95 -17.36 -21.48
CA VAL A 180 20.37 -16.11 -22.10
C VAL A 180 21.76 -16.28 -22.70
N GLN A 181 21.80 -16.62 -23.99
CA GLN A 181 23.02 -16.96 -24.74
C GLN A 181 23.84 -15.74 -25.20
N SER A 182 23.86 -14.65 -24.41
CA SER A 182 24.53 -13.40 -24.79
C SER A 182 25.52 -12.93 -23.72
N ALA A 183 26.65 -12.38 -24.17
CA ALA A 183 27.79 -11.87 -23.41
C ALA A 183 27.50 -10.70 -22.42
N ALA A 184 26.27 -10.59 -21.90
CA ALA A 184 25.79 -9.55 -20.98
C ALA A 184 25.56 -10.05 -19.53
N VAL A 185 26.16 -11.18 -19.16
CA VAL A 185 26.12 -11.80 -17.82
C VAL A 185 26.32 -10.81 -16.64
N PRO A 186 27.16 -9.74 -16.73
CA PRO A 186 27.33 -8.81 -15.61
C PRO A 186 26.07 -7.99 -15.25
N LYS A 187 25.19 -7.69 -16.22
CA LYS A 187 24.02 -6.82 -15.98
C LYS A 187 22.85 -7.56 -15.31
N HIS A 188 22.74 -8.89 -15.48
CA HIS A 188 21.60 -9.66 -15.01
C HIS A 188 21.61 -9.94 -13.49
N ARG A 189 22.79 -10.06 -12.86
CA ARG A 189 22.89 -10.22 -11.39
C ARG A 189 22.32 -9.02 -10.62
N SER A 190 22.36 -7.82 -11.20
CA SER A 190 21.78 -6.61 -10.59
C SER A 190 20.24 -6.62 -10.60
N ARG A 191 19.63 -7.48 -11.42
CA ARG A 191 18.17 -7.61 -11.58
C ARG A 191 17.63 -8.89 -10.97
N ALA A 192 18.41 -9.54 -10.12
CA ALA A 192 17.98 -10.76 -9.44
C ALA A 192 16.75 -10.49 -8.55
N PRO A 193 15.93 -11.51 -8.30
CA PRO A 193 14.75 -11.38 -7.44
C PRO A 193 15.17 -10.94 -6.03
N HIS A 194 14.40 -10.03 -5.45
CA HIS A 194 14.66 -9.55 -4.09
C HIS A 194 13.35 -9.18 -3.39
N LEU A 195 13.39 -9.25 -2.06
CA LEU A 195 12.33 -8.73 -1.21
C LEU A 195 12.68 -7.31 -0.78
N LEU A 196 11.72 -6.41 -0.92
CA LEU A 196 11.75 -5.05 -0.43
C LEU A 196 10.93 -4.98 0.86
N LEU A 197 11.59 -4.87 2.00
CA LEU A 197 10.94 -4.75 3.31
C LEU A 197 10.90 -3.29 3.71
N MET A 198 9.71 -2.77 4.00
CA MET A 198 9.50 -1.45 4.55
C MET A 198 9.26 -1.57 6.05
N LEU A 199 10.31 -1.27 6.82
CA LEU A 199 10.29 -1.35 8.28
C LEU A 199 10.11 0.04 8.89
N LEU A 200 9.36 0.11 10.00
CA LEU A 200 9.38 1.27 10.89
C LEU A 200 10.71 1.30 11.66
N PRO A 201 11.40 2.45 11.71
CA PRO A 201 12.59 2.57 12.53
C PRO A 201 12.30 2.33 14.02
N SER A 202 13.19 1.62 14.71
CA SER A 202 13.05 1.26 16.13
C SER A 202 12.94 2.48 17.07
N TYR A 203 13.58 3.60 16.74
CA TYR A 203 13.48 4.84 17.54
C TYR A 203 12.04 5.39 17.61
N ARG A 204 11.20 5.07 16.63
CA ARG A 204 9.77 5.43 16.67
C ARG A 204 8.95 4.53 17.57
N LEU A 205 9.48 3.39 17.99
CA LEU A 205 8.80 2.43 18.87
C LEU A 205 9.24 2.61 20.32
N GLU A 206 10.49 2.99 20.57
CA GLU A 206 11.00 3.24 21.93
C GLU A 206 10.33 4.46 22.60
N SER A 207 9.92 5.48 21.84
CA SER A 207 9.14 6.61 22.36
C SER A 207 7.75 6.23 22.88
N HIS A 208 7.31 4.98 22.69
CA HIS A 208 6.02 4.47 23.17
C HIS A 208 6.10 3.54 24.39
N SER A 209 7.29 3.31 24.92
CA SER A 209 7.46 2.55 26.18
C SER A 209 6.94 3.30 27.42
N HIS A 210 6.65 4.60 27.31
CA HIS A 210 6.04 5.40 28.40
C HIS A 210 4.61 5.91 28.14
N GLN A 211 3.99 5.59 27.00
CA GLN A 211 2.55 5.84 26.80
C GLN A 211 1.89 4.68 26.07
N SER A 212 1.34 3.79 26.90
CA SER A 212 0.26 2.84 26.62
C SER A 212 -0.66 3.28 25.45
N ASN A 213 -0.89 2.32 24.54
CA ASN A 213 -1.82 2.31 23.41
C ASN A 213 -1.38 2.98 22.11
N HIS A 214 -0.56 2.26 21.34
CA HIS A 214 -0.47 2.40 19.88
C HIS A 214 -1.79 2.01 19.21
N ARG A 215 -2.71 2.98 19.13
CA ARG A 215 -3.82 2.93 18.19
C ARG A 215 -3.22 3.12 16.80
N ALA A 216 -3.43 2.16 15.91
CA ALA A 216 -3.21 2.35 14.47
C ALA A 216 -3.78 3.72 14.05
N LYS A 217 -3.15 4.41 13.10
CA LYS A 217 -3.73 5.56 12.40
C LYS A 217 -4.97 5.08 11.65
N ARG A 218 -6.06 4.87 12.40
CA ARG A 218 -7.39 4.73 11.86
C ARG A 218 -7.78 6.14 11.45
N ALA A 219 -8.42 6.26 10.30
CA ALA A 219 -9.20 7.46 10.03
C ALA A 219 -10.04 7.77 11.28
N LEU A 220 -10.24 9.06 11.58
CA LEU A 220 -11.06 9.49 12.71
C LEU A 220 -12.52 9.16 12.40
N ASP A 221 -12.84 7.88 12.48
CA ASP A 221 -14.13 7.29 12.22
C ASP A 221 -15.07 7.48 13.42
N ALA A 222 -16.36 7.25 13.20
CA ALA A 222 -17.38 7.39 14.23
C ALA A 222 -17.05 6.56 15.49
N ALA A 223 -16.38 5.41 15.34
CA ALA A 223 -16.04 4.52 16.46
C ALA A 223 -14.88 5.05 17.31
N TYR A 224 -13.96 5.81 16.72
CA TYR A 224 -12.85 6.46 17.42
C TYR A 224 -13.33 7.68 18.22
N CYS A 225 -14.08 8.56 17.56
CA CYS A 225 -14.47 9.86 18.08
C CYS A 225 -15.56 9.81 19.16
N SER A 226 -16.40 8.76 19.16
CA SER A 226 -17.45 8.59 20.19
C SER A 226 -16.92 8.25 21.59
N ARG A 227 -15.65 7.80 21.69
CA ARG A 227 -15.07 7.33 22.97
C ARG A 227 -14.25 8.38 23.72
N ASN A 228 -13.78 9.42 23.02
CA ASN A 228 -12.97 10.49 23.61
C ASN A 228 -13.56 11.83 23.19
N VAL A 229 -14.04 12.62 24.15
CA VAL A 229 -14.37 14.03 23.92
C VAL A 229 -13.04 14.78 23.79
N GLN A 230 -12.40 14.68 22.64
CA GLN A 230 -11.21 15.47 22.30
C GLN A 230 -11.64 16.82 21.74
N ASP A 231 -10.97 17.90 22.12
CA ASP A 231 -11.11 19.22 21.49
C ASP A 231 -10.49 19.29 20.08
N ASN A 232 -9.80 18.22 19.68
CA ASN A 232 -9.17 18.07 18.36
C ASN A 232 -10.20 17.70 17.28
N CYS A 233 -9.80 17.88 16.02
CA CYS A 233 -10.57 17.52 14.84
C CYS A 233 -11.04 16.07 14.93
N CYS A 234 -12.36 15.88 14.91
CA CYS A 234 -12.99 14.56 14.97
C CYS A 234 -14.36 14.58 14.28
N LEU A 235 -14.82 13.40 13.91
CA LEU A 235 -16.19 13.17 13.45
C LEU A 235 -17.17 13.28 14.62
N ARG A 236 -18.22 14.08 14.44
CA ARG A 236 -19.30 14.27 15.40
C ARG A 236 -20.59 13.70 14.83
N SER A 237 -21.34 13.01 15.67
CA SER A 237 -22.63 12.44 15.30
C SER A 237 -23.65 13.56 15.11
N LEU A 238 -24.31 13.56 13.96
CA LEU A 238 -25.42 14.45 13.66
C LEU A 238 -26.47 13.67 12.89
N TYR A 239 -27.64 13.52 13.50
CA TYR A 239 -28.81 12.97 12.84
C TYR A 239 -29.67 14.11 12.32
N ILE A 240 -30.05 14.05 11.04
CA ILE A 240 -30.93 15.01 10.39
C ILE A 240 -32.23 14.30 10.06
N ASP A 241 -33.33 14.77 10.64
CA ASP A 241 -34.68 14.38 10.27
C ASP A 241 -35.19 15.29 9.14
N PHE A 242 -35.56 14.68 8.00
CA PHE A 242 -35.98 15.45 6.83
C PHE A 242 -37.21 16.31 7.12
N LYS A 243 -38.15 15.82 7.92
CA LYS A 243 -39.40 16.52 8.19
C LYS A 243 -39.23 17.56 9.30
N LYS A 244 -38.52 17.22 10.36
CA LYS A 244 -38.38 18.08 11.55
C LYS A 244 -37.34 19.18 11.35
N ASP A 245 -36.17 18.85 10.81
CA ASP A 245 -35.02 19.77 10.77
C ASP A 245 -34.94 20.53 9.43
N LEU A 246 -35.33 19.89 8.32
CA LEU A 246 -35.31 20.49 6.98
C LEU A 246 -36.69 20.90 6.44
N GLY A 247 -37.78 20.44 7.07
CA GLY A 247 -39.14 20.66 6.59
C GLY A 247 -39.48 19.95 5.27
N TRP A 248 -38.64 19.02 4.83
CA TRP A 248 -38.80 18.27 3.60
C TRP A 248 -39.82 17.14 3.77
N ARG A 249 -40.88 17.18 2.95
CA ARG A 249 -41.95 16.17 2.93
C ARG A 249 -41.96 15.33 1.65
N TRP A 250 -41.08 15.65 0.70
CA TRP A 250 -41.02 14.99 -0.60
C TRP A 250 -40.22 13.68 -0.53
N ILE A 251 -39.25 13.56 0.37
CA ILE A 251 -38.55 12.31 0.68
C ILE A 251 -39.44 11.43 1.55
N HIS A 252 -39.74 10.24 1.06
CA HIS A 252 -40.57 9.27 1.76
C HIS A 252 -39.72 8.35 2.61
N GLU A 253 -38.62 7.81 2.08
CA GLU A 253 -37.66 7.02 2.85
C GLU A 253 -36.21 7.39 2.49
N PRO A 254 -35.28 7.38 3.47
CA PRO A 254 -35.53 7.24 4.91
C PRO A 254 -36.15 8.51 5.52
N LYS A 255 -36.72 8.44 6.73
CA LYS A 255 -37.25 9.64 7.44
C LYS A 255 -36.18 10.63 7.89
N GLY A 256 -34.96 10.13 8.08
CA GLY A 256 -33.79 10.91 8.44
C GLY A 256 -32.55 10.05 8.31
N TYR A 257 -31.38 10.65 8.49
CA TYR A 257 -30.12 9.95 8.31
C TYR A 257 -29.02 10.55 9.21
N GLU A 258 -28.01 9.73 9.52
CA GLU A 258 -26.80 10.17 10.18
C GLU A 258 -25.88 10.86 9.16
N ALA A 259 -25.95 12.19 9.12
CA ALA A 259 -25.10 13.00 8.26
C ALA A 259 -23.67 13.04 8.79
N ASN A 260 -23.53 13.17 10.12
CA ASN A 260 -22.27 13.46 10.80
C ASN A 260 -21.58 14.74 10.28
N PHE A 261 -20.63 15.27 11.04
CA PHE A 261 -19.85 16.43 10.60
C PHE A 261 -18.47 16.45 11.25
N CYS A 262 -17.53 17.18 10.66
CA CYS A 262 -16.18 17.33 11.17
C CYS A 262 -16.06 18.62 11.99
N ALA A 263 -15.56 18.51 13.22
CA ALA A 263 -15.31 19.67 14.08
C ALA A 263 -14.19 19.40 15.08
N GLY A 264 -13.47 20.47 15.43
CA GLY A 264 -12.39 20.48 16.42
C GLY A 264 -11.10 21.10 15.88
N ALA A 265 -10.14 21.33 16.78
CA ALA A 265 -8.87 21.97 16.46
C ALA A 265 -7.89 21.04 15.73
N CYS A 266 -7.07 21.60 14.84
CA CYS A 266 -6.03 20.89 14.09
C CYS A 266 -4.63 21.34 14.51
N PRO A 267 -4.08 20.81 15.62
CA PRO A 267 -2.71 21.12 16.03
C PRO A 267 -1.67 20.55 15.06
N TYR A 268 -0.49 21.19 14.97
CA TYR A 268 0.59 20.89 14.03
C TYR A 268 0.91 19.39 13.82
N LEU A 269 0.84 18.58 14.89
CA LEU A 269 1.14 17.14 14.84
C LEU A 269 0.10 16.30 14.06
N TRP A 270 -1.12 16.81 13.86
CA TRP A 270 -2.23 16.09 13.20
C TRP A 270 -2.41 16.52 11.73
N SER A 271 -1.80 17.63 11.35
CA SER A 271 -1.98 18.34 10.08
C SER A 271 -0.99 17.91 8.99
N ALA A 272 -0.77 16.60 8.87
CA ALA A 272 0.33 16.03 8.08
C ALA A 272 -0.07 15.55 6.68
N ASP A 273 -1.27 15.88 6.20
CA ASP A 273 -1.82 15.31 4.96
C ASP A 273 -1.07 15.79 3.72
N THR A 274 -0.78 17.10 3.65
CA THR A 274 0.02 17.69 2.58
C THR A 274 1.26 18.40 3.13
N GLN A 275 2.30 18.55 2.31
CA GLN A 275 3.47 19.36 2.70
C GLN A 275 3.06 20.81 3.03
N HIS A 276 2.07 21.35 2.31
CA HIS A 276 1.50 22.66 2.57
C HIS A 276 0.86 22.74 3.96
N SER A 277 0.00 21.78 4.32
CA SER A 277 -0.67 21.73 5.64
C SER A 277 0.32 21.57 6.80
N LYS A 278 1.45 20.87 6.58
CA LYS A 278 2.55 20.76 7.56
C LYS A 278 3.22 22.11 7.79
N VAL A 279 3.64 22.79 6.71
CA VAL A 279 4.29 24.10 6.79
C VAL A 279 3.36 25.11 7.45
N LEU A 280 2.07 25.08 7.09
CA LEU A 280 1.03 25.94 7.64
C LEU A 280 0.85 25.73 9.16
N GLY A 281 0.77 24.47 9.60
CA GLY A 281 0.71 24.14 11.03
C GLY A 281 1.94 24.60 11.81
N LEU A 282 3.15 24.49 11.23
CA LEU A 282 4.39 24.97 11.86
C LEU A 282 4.41 26.49 11.94
N TYR A 283 4.03 27.16 10.85
CA TYR A 283 4.00 28.61 10.78
C TYR A 283 3.05 29.20 11.84
N ASN A 284 1.89 28.57 12.06
CA ASN A 284 0.96 28.99 13.11
C ASN A 284 1.52 28.82 14.53
N THR A 285 2.41 27.85 14.78
CA THR A 285 3.09 27.73 16.09
C THR A 285 4.13 28.83 16.32
N ILE A 286 4.68 29.40 15.26
CA ILE A 286 5.68 30.48 15.31
C ILE A 286 4.99 31.85 15.32
N ASN A 287 3.86 31.99 14.62
CA ASN A 287 3.08 33.21 14.52
C ASN A 287 1.57 32.93 14.64
N PRO A 288 1.02 32.86 15.87
CA PRO A 288 -0.39 32.58 16.13
C PRO A 288 -1.35 33.64 15.57
N GLU A 289 -0.88 34.88 15.35
CA GLU A 289 -1.69 35.97 14.81
C GLU A 289 -1.91 35.88 13.30
N ALA A 290 -1.14 35.05 12.60
CA ALA A 290 -1.29 34.89 11.17
C ALA A 290 -2.59 34.16 10.76
N SER A 291 -3.34 33.60 11.71
CA SER A 291 -4.60 32.86 11.50
C SER A 291 -4.51 31.75 10.44
N ALA A 292 -3.29 31.26 10.20
CA ALA A 292 -2.95 30.36 9.12
C ALA A 292 -2.95 28.93 9.66
N SER A 293 -4.10 28.47 10.18
CA SER A 293 -4.26 27.14 10.77
C SER A 293 -4.96 26.17 9.83
N PRO A 294 -4.57 24.88 9.80
CA PRO A 294 -5.28 23.87 9.03
C PRO A 294 -6.70 23.66 9.55
N CYS A 295 -7.62 23.33 8.64
CA CYS A 295 -9.04 23.19 8.93
C CYS A 295 -9.43 21.72 9.11
N CYS A 296 -10.39 21.45 9.99
CA CYS A 296 -10.99 20.13 10.15
C CYS A 296 -12.06 19.92 9.08
N VAL A 297 -11.78 19.07 8.08
CA VAL A 297 -12.62 18.86 6.89
C VAL A 297 -12.94 17.38 6.69
N SER A 298 -13.98 17.09 5.91
CA SER A 298 -14.33 15.72 5.53
C SER A 298 -13.27 15.11 4.62
N GLN A 299 -12.95 13.84 4.87
CA GLN A 299 -12.05 13.04 4.03
C GLN A 299 -12.85 12.06 3.18
N ASP A 300 -13.60 11.17 3.83
CA ASP A 300 -14.44 10.18 3.15
C ASP A 300 -15.92 10.52 3.34
N LEU A 301 -16.65 10.46 2.23
CA LEU A 301 -18.08 10.74 2.16
C LEU A 301 -18.82 9.56 1.55
N GLU A 302 -19.96 9.21 2.12
CA GLU A 302 -20.85 8.17 1.63
C GLU A 302 -22.11 8.77 1.00
N PRO A 303 -22.63 8.13 -0.06
CA PRO A 303 -23.90 8.52 -0.65
C PRO A 303 -25.10 8.12 0.22
N LEU A 304 -26.23 8.79 0.01
CA LEU A 304 -27.52 8.46 0.62
C LEU A 304 -28.54 8.10 -0.46
N THR A 305 -29.12 6.90 -0.35
CA THR A 305 -30.22 6.47 -1.21
C THR A 305 -31.55 6.97 -0.64
N ILE A 306 -32.37 7.59 -1.48
CA ILE A 306 -33.67 8.14 -1.13
C ILE A 306 -34.77 7.57 -2.03
N LEU A 307 -35.98 7.51 -1.49
CA LEU A 307 -37.21 7.18 -2.19
C LEU A 307 -38.16 8.38 -2.15
N TYR A 308 -38.63 8.81 -3.32
CA TYR A 308 -39.67 9.83 -3.45
C TYR A 308 -40.64 9.48 -4.58
N TYR A 309 -41.78 10.16 -4.62
CA TYR A 309 -42.80 9.96 -5.65
C TYR A 309 -42.90 11.18 -6.56
N ILE A 310 -42.94 10.95 -7.87
CA ILE A 310 -43.40 11.93 -8.85
C ILE A 310 -44.76 11.46 -9.34
N GLY A 311 -45.83 12.15 -8.92
CA GLY A 311 -47.21 11.71 -9.15
C GLY A 311 -47.49 10.38 -8.45
N LYS A 312 -47.74 9.31 -9.23
CA LYS A 312 -47.93 7.94 -8.72
C LYS A 312 -46.73 7.01 -8.95
N THR A 313 -45.63 7.52 -9.50
CA THR A 313 -44.45 6.71 -9.83
C THR A 313 -43.40 6.82 -8.72
N PRO A 314 -42.97 5.70 -8.10
CA PRO A 314 -41.87 5.71 -7.15
C PRO A 314 -40.53 5.86 -7.89
N LYS A 315 -39.66 6.73 -7.38
CA LYS A 315 -38.29 6.91 -7.86
C LYS A 315 -37.31 6.71 -6.72
N ILE A 316 -36.27 5.94 -7.00
CA ILE A 316 -35.15 5.72 -6.10
C ILE A 316 -33.95 6.44 -6.71
N GLU A 317 -33.32 7.29 -5.91
CA GLU A 317 -32.18 8.10 -6.33
C GLU A 317 -31.08 8.04 -5.27
N GLN A 318 -29.84 8.17 -5.70
CA GLN A 318 -28.67 8.15 -4.82
C GLN A 318 -28.01 9.52 -4.82
N LEU A 319 -28.13 10.23 -3.71
CA LEU A 319 -27.49 11.52 -3.50
C LEU A 319 -26.03 11.29 -3.09
N SER A 320 -25.09 11.86 -3.85
CA SER A 320 -23.66 11.76 -3.53
C SER A 320 -23.28 12.67 -2.35
N ASN A 321 -22.22 12.28 -1.63
CA ASN A 321 -21.58 13.12 -0.62
C ASN A 321 -22.47 13.55 0.57
N MET A 322 -23.41 12.71 0.99
CA MET A 322 -24.39 13.06 2.03
C MET A 322 -23.95 12.70 3.45
N LYS A 323 -23.17 11.63 3.64
CA LYS A 323 -22.77 11.13 4.96
C LYS A 323 -21.27 11.25 5.17
N VAL A 324 -20.83 11.92 6.22
CA VAL A 324 -19.41 12.01 6.56
C VAL A 324 -18.97 10.74 7.31
N LYS A 325 -17.91 10.10 6.83
CA LYS A 325 -17.32 8.90 7.46
C LYS A 325 -16.05 9.16 8.23
N SER A 326 -15.24 10.09 7.76
CA SER A 326 -13.94 10.40 8.35
C SER A 326 -13.60 11.87 8.17
N CYS A 327 -12.80 12.37 9.11
CA CYS A 327 -12.32 13.74 9.13
C CYS A 327 -10.80 13.77 9.05
N LYS A 328 -10.27 14.84 8.46
CA LYS A 328 -8.84 15.13 8.39
C LYS A 328 -8.55 16.62 8.61
N CYS A 329 -7.31 16.91 8.96
CA CYS A 329 -6.78 18.27 9.03
C CYS A 329 -6.06 18.61 7.73
N SER A 330 -6.53 19.62 7.00
CA SER A 330 -5.97 20.05 5.72
C SER A 330 -5.69 21.54 5.66
#